data_AF-A0A1G3P038-F1
#
_entry.id   AF-A0A1G3P038-F1
#
_cell.length_a   1.000
_cell.length_b   1.000
_cell.length_c   1.000
_cell.angle_alpha   90.00
_cell.angle_beta   90.00
_cell.angle_gamma   90.00
#
_symmetry.space_group_name_H-M   'P 1'
#
loop_
_entity.id
_entity.type
_entity.pdbx_description
1 polymer ?
#
loop_
_entity_poly.entity_id
_entity_poly.type
_entity_poly.pdbx_seq_one_letter_code
_entity_poly.pdbx_strand_id
1 'polypeptide(L)'
;MDHISKKYFEKQIDFTNTFQRYSQCKYYPCHSFHETQQYQNCLFCYCPIYPCENESVGGKWTRGSAELVWDCKECNFIHLDSTVKKILELFYAGKSTNEIKEILFL
;
A
#
# COMPACT_ATOMS: atom_id res chain seq x y z
N MET A 1 -7.95 -3.78 -8.51
CA MET A 1 -6.77 -4.38 -7.85
C MET A 1 -6.42 -5.68 -8.56
N ASP A 2 -5.14 -5.98 -8.79
CA ASP A 2 -4.73 -7.27 -9.37
C ASP A 2 -4.83 -8.45 -8.39
N HIS A 3 -4.66 -9.68 -8.89
CA HIS A 3 -4.77 -10.89 -8.08
C HIS A 3 -3.70 -11.02 -6.99
N ILE A 4 -2.51 -10.43 -7.22
CA ILE A 4 -1.37 -10.49 -6.31
C ILE A 4 -1.63 -9.60 -5.11
N SER A 5 -2.02 -8.36 -5.38
CA SER A 5 -2.38 -7.35 -4.40
C SER A 5 -3.53 -7.81 -3.53
N LYS A 6 -4.53 -8.53 -4.11
CA LYS A 6 -5.60 -9.16 -3.35
C LYS A 6 -5.09 -10.14 -2.32
N LYS A 7 -4.30 -11.09 -2.78
CA LYS A 7 -3.73 -12.16 -1.96
C LYS A 7 -2.87 -11.58 -0.83
N TYR A 8 -2.10 -10.53 -1.09
CA TYR A 8 -1.30 -9.88 -0.05
C TYR A 8 -2.16 -9.08 0.91
N PHE A 9 -3.15 -8.34 0.43
CA PHE A 9 -4.06 -7.59 1.28
C PHE A 9 -4.74 -8.51 2.31
N GLU A 10 -5.31 -9.62 1.87
CA GLU A 10 -5.96 -10.62 2.76
C GLU A 10 -4.99 -11.18 3.82
N LYS A 11 -3.73 -11.43 3.46
CA LYS A 11 -2.70 -11.88 4.41
C LYS A 11 -2.28 -10.79 5.40
N GLN A 12 -2.36 -9.52 5.00
CA GLN A 12 -1.88 -8.38 5.78
C GLN A 12 -2.91 -7.92 6.81
N ILE A 13 -4.19 -8.15 6.56
CA ILE A 13 -5.29 -7.85 7.48
C ILE A 13 -5.57 -8.99 8.48
N ASP A 14 -4.93 -10.15 8.28
CA ASP A 14 -4.95 -11.22 9.27
C ASP A 14 -4.15 -10.78 10.52
N PHE A 15 -4.88 -10.50 11.60
CA PHE A 15 -4.33 -9.97 12.86
C PHE A 15 -3.28 -10.89 13.49
N THR A 16 -3.32 -12.20 13.21
CA THR A 16 -2.31 -13.15 13.72
C THR A 16 -0.90 -12.87 13.19
N ASN A 17 -0.81 -12.23 12.01
CA ASN A 17 0.43 -12.02 11.27
C ASN A 17 0.93 -10.56 11.33
N THR A 18 0.18 -9.69 12.00
CA THR A 18 0.44 -8.24 12.00
C THR A 18 1.40 -7.81 13.12
N PHE A 19 1.35 -8.44 14.29
CA PHE A 19 2.21 -8.08 15.42
C PHE A 19 3.69 -8.40 15.18
N GLN A 20 3.99 -9.45 14.40
CA GLN A 20 5.36 -9.88 14.11
C GLN A 20 6.14 -8.93 13.17
N ARG A 21 5.44 -8.06 12.44
CA ARG A 21 6.07 -7.26 11.38
C ARG A 21 6.74 -5.98 11.87
N TYR A 22 6.40 -5.46 13.05
CA TYR A 22 6.86 -4.13 13.47
C TYR A 22 8.24 -4.11 14.16
N SER A 23 8.67 -5.16 14.85
CA SER A 23 9.87 -5.08 15.71
C SER A 23 11.18 -5.56 15.05
N GLN A 24 11.14 -6.25 13.91
CA GLN A 24 12.33 -6.88 13.28
C GLN A 24 12.30 -6.93 11.74
N CYS A 25 11.49 -6.11 11.07
CA CYS A 25 11.38 -6.17 9.61
C CYS A 25 12.69 -5.75 8.94
N LYS A 26 13.37 -6.71 8.27
CA LYS A 26 14.58 -6.44 7.47
C LYS A 26 14.37 -5.49 6.29
N TYR A 27 13.11 -5.26 5.93
CA TYR A 27 12.74 -4.34 4.87
C TYR A 27 12.44 -2.94 5.40
N TYR A 28 12.46 -2.67 6.71
CA TYR A 28 12.17 -1.34 7.25
C TYR A 28 13.41 -0.43 7.19
N PRO A 29 13.30 0.82 6.68
CA PRO A 29 12.14 1.39 5.99
C PRO A 29 11.92 0.76 4.61
N CYS A 30 10.67 0.42 4.25
CA CYS A 30 10.34 -0.30 3.01
C CYS A 30 10.81 0.44 1.76
N HIS A 31 10.76 1.77 1.83
CA HIS A 31 11.31 2.66 0.82
C HIS A 31 12.02 3.81 1.53
N SER A 32 13.13 4.26 0.94
CA SER A 32 13.86 5.44 1.40
C SER A 32 13.12 6.69 0.93
N PHE A 33 12.15 7.14 1.71
CA PHE A 33 11.57 8.47 1.54
C PHE A 33 12.48 9.50 2.21
N HIS A 34 12.35 10.77 1.79
CA HIS A 34 13.10 11.94 2.23
C HIS A 34 13.56 11.93 3.70
N GLU A 35 14.69 12.59 3.97
CA GLU A 35 15.41 12.63 5.27
C GLU A 35 14.55 13.00 6.50
N THR A 36 13.37 13.57 6.29
CA THR A 36 12.47 14.05 7.35
C THR A 36 11.43 13.02 7.83
N GLN A 37 11.24 11.89 7.12
CA GLN A 37 10.21 10.90 7.49
C GLN A 37 10.82 9.73 8.29
N GLN A 38 10.86 9.89 9.63
CA GLN A 38 11.44 8.91 10.55
C GLN A 38 10.59 7.65 10.78
N TYR A 39 9.28 7.71 10.48
CA TYR A 39 8.32 6.62 10.72
C TYR A 39 7.44 6.32 9.50
N GLN A 40 7.18 5.04 9.26
CA GLN A 40 6.30 4.53 8.20
C GLN A 40 5.38 3.45 8.75
N ASN A 41 4.10 3.52 8.42
CA ASN A 41 3.19 2.40 8.67
C ASN A 41 3.49 1.26 7.69
N CYS A 42 3.82 0.08 8.21
CA CYS A 42 4.19 -1.08 7.40
C CYS A 42 3.15 -2.19 7.41
N LEU A 43 1.89 -1.89 7.80
CA LEU A 43 0.80 -2.87 7.75
C LEU A 43 0.65 -3.46 6.34
N PHE A 44 0.75 -2.61 5.31
CA PHE A 44 0.71 -3.01 3.92
C PHE A 44 2.13 -3.05 3.34
N CYS A 45 2.73 -4.25 3.30
CA CYS A 45 4.02 -4.50 2.61
C CYS A 45 3.89 -4.48 1.08
N TYR A 46 2.66 -4.63 0.57
CA TYR A 46 2.29 -4.51 -0.83
C TYR A 46 1.09 -3.59 -0.89
N CYS A 47 1.05 -2.71 -1.87
CA CYS A 47 -0.04 -1.75 -2.01
C CYS A 47 -1.37 -2.48 -2.29
N PRO A 48 -2.39 -2.35 -1.42
CA PRO A 48 -3.65 -3.06 -1.56
C PRO A 48 -4.56 -2.47 -2.65
N ILE A 49 -4.09 -1.43 -3.33
CA ILE A 49 -4.80 -0.76 -4.42
C ILE A 49 -3.93 -0.66 -5.67
N TYR A 50 -2.90 -1.51 -5.78
CA TYR A 50 -2.06 -1.57 -6.96
C TYR A 50 -2.78 -2.22 -8.17
N PRO A 51 -2.58 -1.68 -9.38
CA PRO A 51 -2.11 -0.33 -9.66
C PRO A 51 -3.19 0.72 -9.31
N CYS A 52 -2.81 1.81 -8.64
CA CYS A 52 -3.76 2.88 -8.31
C CYS A 52 -3.89 3.94 -9.40
N GLU A 53 -2.85 4.07 -10.24
CA GLU A 53 -2.82 4.98 -11.40
C GLU A 53 -3.02 6.45 -11.05
N ASN A 54 -2.69 6.83 -9.81
CA ASN A 54 -2.76 8.20 -9.34
C ASN A 54 -1.35 8.78 -9.14
N GLU A 55 -0.95 9.69 -10.03
CA GLU A 55 0.37 10.31 -9.98
C GLU A 55 0.53 11.32 -8.83
N SER A 56 -0.58 11.85 -8.28
CA SER A 56 -0.55 12.82 -7.17
C SER A 56 0.03 12.26 -5.88
N VAL A 57 0.06 10.93 -5.74
CA VAL A 57 0.67 10.24 -4.60
C VAL A 57 2.09 9.76 -4.88
N GLY A 58 2.73 10.20 -5.97
CA GLY A 58 4.10 9.83 -6.33
C GLY A 58 4.24 8.51 -7.10
N GLY A 59 3.13 7.92 -7.56
CA GLY A 59 3.18 6.78 -8.48
C GLY A 59 3.41 7.22 -9.92
N LYS A 60 4.01 6.37 -10.76
CA LYS A 60 4.25 6.66 -12.19
C LYS A 60 4.29 5.42 -13.05
N TRP A 61 3.88 5.52 -14.31
CA TRP A 61 4.12 4.44 -15.27
C TRP A 61 5.60 4.42 -15.69
N THR A 62 6.24 3.24 -15.59
CA THR A 62 7.63 3.03 -16.00
C THR A 62 7.76 1.86 -16.98
N ARG A 63 8.86 1.82 -17.72
CA ARG A 63 9.14 0.76 -18.69
C ARG A 63 9.65 -0.48 -17.97
N GLY A 64 8.83 -1.53 -17.94
CA GLY A 64 9.24 -2.88 -17.53
C GLY A 64 9.99 -3.62 -18.62
N SER A 65 10.35 -4.87 -18.35
CA SER A 65 11.07 -5.74 -19.29
C SER A 65 10.24 -6.12 -20.53
N ALA A 66 8.92 -6.23 -20.39
CA ALA A 66 8.00 -6.62 -21.46
C ALA A 66 6.85 -5.62 -21.68
N GLU A 67 6.43 -4.89 -20.64
CA GLU A 67 5.28 -3.98 -20.67
C GLU A 67 5.48 -2.76 -19.76
N LEU A 68 4.56 -1.79 -19.82
CA LEU A 68 4.53 -0.70 -18.84
C LEU A 68 4.06 -1.25 -17.48
N VAL A 69 4.74 -0.82 -16.42
CA VAL A 69 4.46 -1.25 -15.05
C VAL A 69 4.24 0.00 -14.21
N TRP A 70 3.28 -0.05 -13.28
CA TRP A 70 3.06 1.02 -12.32
C TRP A 70 4.18 0.99 -11.26
N ASP A 71 4.86 2.11 -11.04
CA ASP A 71 5.97 2.22 -10.09
C ASP A 71 5.53 3.06 -8.89
N CYS A 72 5.65 2.47 -7.69
CA CYS A 72 5.32 3.10 -6.41
C CYS A 72 6.56 3.46 -5.58
N LYS A 73 7.78 3.39 -6.12
CA LYS A 73 9.02 3.66 -5.35
C LYS A 73 9.06 5.02 -4.68
N GLU A 74 8.39 6.02 -5.24
CA GLU A 74 8.27 7.39 -4.70
C GLU A 74 6.93 7.63 -4.00
N CYS A 75 6.09 6.60 -3.85
CA CYS A 75 4.77 6.69 -3.23
C CYS A 75 4.80 6.33 -1.75
N ASN A 76 4.44 7.27 -0.86
CA ASN A 76 4.33 7.03 0.57
C ASN A 76 2.89 6.86 1.08
N PHE A 77 1.89 6.90 0.19
CA PHE A 77 0.47 7.00 0.56
C PHE A 77 0.01 5.91 1.51
N ILE A 78 0.33 4.64 1.21
CA ILE A 78 -0.04 3.49 2.04
C ILE A 78 0.80 3.35 3.32
N HIS A 79 1.81 4.20 3.48
CA HIS A 79 2.69 4.24 4.65
C HIS A 79 2.28 5.33 5.66
N LEU A 80 1.23 6.11 5.35
CA LEU A 80 0.63 7.07 6.26
C LEU A 80 -0.38 6.37 7.16
N ASP A 81 -0.33 6.62 8.48
CA ASP A 81 -1.27 6.05 9.44
C ASP A 81 -2.73 6.37 9.11
N SER A 82 -3.00 7.60 8.66
CA SER A 82 -4.34 8.05 8.25
C SER A 82 -4.88 7.22 7.08
N THR A 83 -4.06 7.00 6.06
CA THR A 83 -4.42 6.19 4.90
C THR A 83 -4.66 4.74 5.29
N VAL A 84 -3.76 4.14 6.07
CA VAL A 84 -3.90 2.75 6.53
C VAL A 84 -5.18 2.57 7.32
N LYS A 85 -5.45 3.47 8.26
CA LYS A 85 -6.69 3.48 9.04
C LYS A 85 -7.92 3.56 8.12
N LYS A 86 -7.92 4.46 7.14
CA LYS A 86 -9.05 4.63 6.21
C LYS A 86 -9.31 3.39 5.37
N ILE A 87 -8.25 2.73 4.88
CA ILE A 87 -8.37 1.47 4.12
C ILE A 87 -9.01 0.39 4.99
N LEU A 88 -8.55 0.23 6.24
CA LEU A 88 -9.12 -0.75 7.17
C LEU A 88 -10.59 -0.45 7.49
N GLU A 89 -10.94 0.81 7.77
CA GLU A 89 -12.33 1.23 8.03
C GLU A 89 -13.26 0.87 6.87
N LEU A 90 -12.86 1.19 5.63
CA LEU A 90 -13.66 0.88 4.45
C LEU A 90 -13.77 -0.63 4.22
N PHE A 91 -12.67 -1.36 4.42
CA PHE A 91 -12.68 -2.82 4.31
C PHE A 91 -13.63 -3.46 5.33
N TYR A 92 -13.56 -3.07 6.61
CA TYR A 92 -14.47 -3.58 7.64
C TYR A 92 -15.93 -3.11 7.46
N ALA A 93 -16.14 -2.02 6.72
CA ALA A 93 -17.47 -1.61 6.25
C ALA A 93 -17.97 -2.43 5.04
N GLY A 94 -17.26 -3.49 4.63
CA GLY A 94 -17.65 -4.39 3.55
C GLY A 94 -17.31 -3.88 2.15
N LYS A 95 -16.48 -2.84 2.02
CA LYS A 95 -16.06 -2.32 0.71
C LYS A 95 -15.08 -3.25 0.04
N SER A 96 -15.34 -3.54 -1.24
CA SER A 96 -14.37 -4.16 -2.12
C SER A 96 -13.16 -3.24 -2.32
N THR A 97 -12.02 -3.81 -2.68
CA THR A 97 -10.81 -3.03 -2.96
C THR A 97 -10.96 -2.03 -4.11
N ASN A 98 -11.88 -2.29 -5.05
CA ASN A 98 -12.17 -1.35 -6.13
C ASN A 98 -12.95 -0.16 -5.59
N GLU A 99 -13.98 -0.38 -4.76
CA GLU A 99 -14.68 0.70 -4.07
C GLU A 99 -13.73 1.49 -3.15
N ILE A 100 -12.80 0.82 -2.46
CA ILE A 100 -11.78 1.50 -1.65
C ILE A 100 -10.90 2.40 -2.51
N LYS A 101 -10.40 1.89 -3.65
CA LYS A 101 -9.60 2.68 -4.60
C LYS A 101 -10.38 3.90 -5.09
N GLU A 102 -11.63 3.72 -5.47
CA GLU A 102 -12.54 4.78 -5.91
C GLU A 102 -12.73 5.83 -4.81
N ILE A 103 -13.06 5.43 -3.58
CA ILE A 103 -13.29 6.35 -2.47
C ILE A 103 -12.03 7.15 -2.07
N LEU A 104 -10.84 6.58 -2.25
CA LEU A 104 -9.60 7.26 -1.89
C LEU A 104 -9.15 8.30 -2.93
N PHE A 105 -9.62 8.20 -4.16
CA PHE A 105 -9.08 8.97 -5.30
C PHE A 105 -10.14 9.62 -6.21
N LEU A 106 -11.43 9.51 -5.88
CA LEU A 106 -12.55 10.27 -6.44
C LEU A 106 -13.02 11.32 -5.43
#